data_AF-X7YZP3-F1
#
_entry.id   AF-X7YZP3-F1
#
_cell.length_a   1.000
_cell.length_b   1.000
_cell.length_c   1.000
_cell.angle_alpha   90.00
_cell.angle_beta   90.00
_cell.angle_gamma   90.00
#
_symmetry.space_group_name_H-M   'P 1'
#
loop_
_entity.id
_entity.type
_entity.pdbx_description
1 polymer ?
#
loop_
_entity_poly.entity_id
_entity_poly.type
_entity_poly.pdbx_seq_one_letter_code
_entity_poly.pdbx_strand_id
1 'polypeptide(L)' 'MASVKVPERITRAVSELARSQHTTVNTVLQAGFAQLLMLLTGQRDVAFGTAVSGRPAEVAARSRWWVC' A
#
# COMPACT_ATOMS: atom_id res chain seq x y z
N MET A 1 -12.44 -4.04 17.04
CA MET A 1 -12.12 -4.41 15.63
C MET A 1 -13.35 -4.12 14.79
N ALA A 2 -13.32 -3.05 14.00
CA ALA A 2 -14.36 -2.82 12.99
C ALA A 2 -13.95 -3.59 11.73
N SER A 3 -14.81 -4.50 11.26
CA SER A 3 -14.63 -5.18 9.97
C SER A 3 -15.69 -4.66 9.02
N VAL A 4 -15.27 -4.18 7.86
CA VAL A 4 -16.16 -3.69 6.81
C VAL A 4 -16.08 -4.65 5.65
N LYS A 5 -17.23 -5.17 5.22
CA LYS A 5 -17.32 -6.00 4.02
C LYS A 5 -17.24 -5.10 2.79
N VAL A 6 -16.29 -5.38 1.92
CA VAL A 6 -16.15 -4.69 0.63
C VAL A 6 -17.02 -5.42 -0.40
N PRO A 7 -17.81 -4.71 -1.22
CA PRO A 7 -18.60 -5.32 -2.28
C PRO A 7 -17.72 -6.05 -3.30
N GLU A 8 -18.20 -7.19 -3.81
CA GLU A 8 -17.45 -8.04 -4.76
C GLU A 8 -16.92 -7.26 -5.98
N ARG A 9 -17.72 -6.34 -6.52
CA ARG A 9 -17.32 -5.49 -7.65
C ARG A 9 -16.03 -4.71 -7.39
N ILE A 10 -15.83 -4.24 -6.16
CA ILE A 10 -14.68 -3.43 -5.78
C ILE A 10 -13.46 -4.34 -5.62
N THR A 11 -13.63 -5.48 -4.97
CA THR A 11 -12.56 -6.49 -4.86
C THR A 11 -12.09 -6.97 -6.23
N ARG A 12 -13.03 -7.20 -7.16
CA ARG A 12 -12.71 -7.57 -8.55
C ARG A 12 -11.93 -6.47 -9.27
N ALA A 13 -12.43 -5.24 -9.24
CA ALA A 13 -11.75 -4.10 -9.87
C ALA A 13 -10.34 -3.87 -9.33
N VAL A 14 -10.15 -3.97 -8.01
CA VAL A 14 -8.83 -3.85 -7.37
C VAL A 14 -7.90 -4.99 -7.79
N SER A 15 -8.43 -6.21 -7.91
CA SER A 15 -7.65 -7.39 -8.35
C SER A 15 -7.24 -7.27 -9.82
N GLU A 16 -8.13 -6.78 -10.69
CA GLU A 16 -7.85 -6.51 -12.10
C GLU A 16 -6.80 -5.41 -12.25
N LEU A 17 -6.90 -4.33 -11.46
CA LEU A 17 -5.91 -3.26 -11.45
C LEU A 17 -4.53 -3.74 -10.99
N ALA A 18 -4.49 -4.57 -9.94
CA ALA A 18 -3.24 -5.17 -9.48
C ALA A 18 -2.60 -6.00 -10.60
N ARG A 19 -3.42 -6.80 -11.31
CA ARG A 19 -2.95 -7.64 -12.41
C ARG A 19 -2.47 -6.84 -13.62
N SER A 20 -3.20 -5.79 -14.02
CA SER A 20 -2.82 -4.95 -15.16
C SER A 20 -1.53 -4.17 -14.92
N GLN A 21 -1.25 -3.84 -13.66
CA GLN A 21 -0.01 -3.15 -13.25
C GLN A 21 1.08 -4.10 -12.76
N HIS A 22 0.91 -5.43 -12.92
CA HIS A 22 1.86 -6.45 -12.47
C HIS A 22 2.28 -6.29 -10.99
N THR A 23 1.33 -5.88 -10.15
CA THR A 23 1.55 -5.60 -8.73
C THR A 23 0.60 -6.41 -7.85
N THR A 24 0.68 -6.22 -6.54
CA THR A 24 -0.19 -6.90 -5.56
C THR A 24 -1.38 -6.04 -5.16
N VAL A 25 -2.47 -6.68 -4.72
CA VAL A 25 -3.63 -5.99 -4.13
C VAL A 25 -3.22 -5.11 -2.95
N ASN A 26 -2.26 -5.56 -2.14
CA ASN A 26 -1.71 -4.78 -1.03
C ASN A 26 -1.11 -3.45 -1.54
N THR A 27 -0.29 -3.50 -2.59
CA THR A 27 0.30 -2.30 -3.21
C THR A 27 -0.76 -1.34 -3.75
N VAL A 28 -1.80 -1.85 -4.42
CA VAL A 28 -2.91 -1.01 -4.91
C VAL A 28 -3.65 -0.33 -3.76
N LEU A 29 -3.91 -1.05 -2.67
CA LEU A 29 -4.57 -0.50 -1.49
C LEU A 29 -3.71 0.57 -0.80
N GLN A 30 -2.41 0.31 -0.65
CA GLN A 30 -1.46 1.30 -0.11
C GLN A 30 -1.40 2.55 -0.99
N ALA A 31 -1.35 2.41 -2.31
CA ALA A 31 -1.38 3.54 -3.24
C ALA A 31 -2.70 4.32 -3.17
N GLY A 32 -3.85 3.63 -3.09
CA GLY A 32 -5.15 4.29 -2.89
C GLY A 32 -5.21 5.08 -1.58
N PHE A 33 -4.64 4.54 -0.51
CA PHE A 33 -4.56 5.22 0.78
C PHE A 33 -3.57 6.39 0.76
N ALA A 34 -2.45 6.28 0.06
CA ALA A 34 -1.53 7.38 -0.24
C ALA A 34 -2.24 8.54 -0.89
N GLN A 35 -2.97 8.27 -1.98
CA GLN A 35 -3.73 9.27 -2.70
C GLN A 35 -4.75 9.96 -1.80
N LEU A 36 -5.47 9.19 -0.95
CA LEU A 36 -6.40 9.76 0.01
C LEU A 36 -5.71 10.69 1.02
N LEU A 37 -4.59 10.27 1.59
CA LEU A 37 -3.84 11.08 2.55
C LEU A 37 -3.28 12.35 1.91
N MET A 38 -2.78 12.27 0.68
CA MET A 38 -2.31 13.44 -0.07
C MET A 38 -3.46 14.43 -0.32
N LEU A 39 -4.64 13.94 -0.70
CA LEU A 39 -5.83 14.78 -0.90
C LEU A 39 -6.28 15.47 0.39
N LEU A 40 -6.24 14.76 1.53
CA LEU A 40 -6.68 15.29 2.82
C LEU A 40 -5.68 16.25 3.46
N THR A 41 -4.38 16.04 3.23
CA THR A 41 -3.31 16.81 3.90
C THR A 41 -2.68 17.87 3.01
N GLY A 42 -2.90 17.80 1.69
CA GLY A 42 -2.19 18.62 0.70
C GLY A 42 -0.70 18.27 0.54
N GLN A 43 -0.19 17.27 1.26
CA GLN A 43 1.19 16.80 1.14
C GLN A 43 1.32 15.90 -0.09
N ARG A 44 2.50 15.89 -0.72
CA ARG A 44 2.80 15.03 -1.87
C ARG A 44 3.67 13.83 -1.52
N ASP A 45 4.28 13.83 -0.34
CA ASP A 45 5.16 12.77 0.12
C ASP A 45 4.51 12.05 1.30
N VAL A 46 4.02 10.83 1.05
CA VAL A 46 3.45 9.96 2.09
C VAL A 46 4.27 8.67 2.15
N ALA A 47 4.94 8.45 3.28
CA ALA A 47 5.73 7.25 3.52
C ALA A 47 4.85 6.12 4.09
N PHE A 48 4.97 4.92 3.52
CA PHE A 48 4.29 3.72 4.01
C PHE A 48 5.31 2.67 4.47
N GLY A 49 5.15 2.19 5.69
CA GLY A 49 5.80 0.97 6.17
C GLY A 49 4.86 -0.21 5.96
N THR A 50 5.32 -1.25 5.26
CA THR A 50 4.57 -2.50 5.11
C THR A 50 5.30 -3.63 5.85
N ALA A 51 4.61 -4.27 6.79
CA ALA A 51 5.16 -5.43 7.50
C ALA A 51 5.16 -6.64 6.58
N VAL A 52 6.33 -6.98 6.03
CA VAL A 52 6.53 -8.21 5.27
C VAL A 52 6.78 -9.37 6.23
N SER A 53 5.96 -10.42 6.15
CA SER A 53 6.20 -11.67 6.88
C SER A 53 7.30 -12.48 6.15
N GLY A 54 8.51 -11.96 6.19
CA GLY A 54 9.70 -12.59 5.62
C GLY A 54 10.84 -12.43 6.60
N ARG A 55 11.48 -13.54 6.97
CA ARG A 55 12.77 -13.54 7.68
C ARG A 55 13.68 -12.46 7.08
N PRO A 56 14.38 -11.65 7.91
CA PRO A 56 15.12 -10.48 7.44
C PRO A 56 16.24 -10.94 6.51
N ALA A 57 15.97 -10.97 5.20
CA ALA A 57 17.00 -10.98 4.20
C ALA A 57 17.56 -9.56 4.20
N GLU A 58 18.71 -9.39 4.87
CA GLU A 58 19.60 -8.24 4.88
C GLU A 58 19.22 -7.14 3.88
N VAL A 59 18.37 -6.21 4.29
CA VAL A 59 18.03 -5.04 3.47
C VAL A 59 19.07 -3.98 3.79
N ALA A 60 20.09 -3.86 2.95
CA ALA A 60 21.00 -2.72 2.93
C ALA A 60 20.22 -1.47 2.50
N ALA A 61 19.55 -0.81 3.44
CA ALA A 61 18.82 0.42 3.20
C ALA A 61 19.81 1.59 3.06
N ARG A 62 20.16 1.93 1.82
CA ARG A 62 20.77 3.22 1.49
C ARG A 62 19.71 4.18 0.95
N SER A 63 18.93 4.78 1.86
CA SER A 63 18.38 6.13 1.70
C SER A 63 17.77 6.62 3.02
N ARG A 64 17.89 7.93 3.23
CA ARG A 64 17.95 8.65 4.51
C ARG A 64 16.61 8.80 5.27
N TRP A 65 15.69 7.82 5.16
CA TRP A 65 14.31 7.96 5.66
C TRP A 65 13.62 6.63 6.04
N TRP A 66 14.25 5.79 6.87
CA TRP A 66 13.57 4.65 7.47
C TRP A 66 13.72 4.69 9.00
N VAL A 67 12.60 4.85 9.69
CA VAL A 67 12.47 4.62 11.13
C VAL A 67 11.92 3.20 11.33
N CYS A 68 12.50 2.56 12.35
CA CYS A 68 12.38 1.19 12.87
C CYS A 68 11.07 0.43 12.62
#